data_AF-A0A9E1HZ97-F1
#
_entry.id   AF-A0A9E1HZ97-F1
#
_cell.length_a   1.000
_cell.length_b   1.000
_cell.length_c   1.000
_cell.angle_alpha   90.00
_cell.angle_beta   90.00
_cell.angle_gamma   90.00
#
_symmetry.space_group_name_H-M   'P 1'
#
loop_
_entity.id
_entity.type
_entity.pdbx_description
1 polymer ?
#
loop_
_entity_poly.entity_id
_entity_poly.type
_entity_poly.pdbx_seq_one_letter_code
_entity_poly.pdbx_strand_id
1 'polypeptide(L)'
;MGKNPCTFVLCAERKIRLSGPALGRHKKDEIRDKKQDYIDELERVEVERKFSLAKRKCGIGLIVTRLKETTCHCIAMSVLLLNLRKIGKVLFTIFSWFQKLLKFYNVSRMAIIQQALIIYVS
;
A
#
# COMPACT_ATOMS: atom_id res chain seq x y z
N MET A 1 3.10 -7.15 21.85
CA MET A 1 4.42 -7.83 21.77
C MET A 1 5.29 -7.29 22.88
N GLY A 2 5.70 -8.12 23.85
CA GLY A 2 6.63 -7.69 24.91
C GLY A 2 8.00 -7.37 24.33
N LYS A 3 8.67 -6.31 24.82
CA LYS A 3 10.02 -5.93 24.36
C LYS A 3 11.03 -6.95 24.90
N ASN A 4 11.79 -7.58 23.99
CA ASN A 4 12.89 -8.47 24.34
C ASN A 4 14.20 -7.67 24.43
N PRO A 5 15.07 -7.89 25.44
CA PRO A 5 16.31 -7.14 25.63
C PRO A 5 17.22 -7.15 24.38
N CYS A 6 17.30 -8.30 23.70
CA CYS A 6 18.11 -8.46 22.49
C CYS A 6 17.65 -7.58 21.31
N THR A 7 16.38 -7.18 21.28
CA THR A 7 15.84 -6.34 20.20
C THR A 7 16.32 -4.90 20.32
N PHE A 8 16.47 -4.37 21.53
CA PHE A 8 16.93 -2.99 21.76
C PHE A 8 18.39 -2.81 21.33
N VAL A 9 19.25 -3.78 21.68
CA VAL A 9 20.67 -3.79 21.29
C VAL A 9 20.80 -3.78 19.77
N LEU A 10 20.04 -4.64 19.09
CA LEU A 10 20.06 -4.73 17.62
C LEU A 10 19.55 -3.44 16.94
N CYS A 11 18.54 -2.78 17.50
CA CYS A 11 18.04 -1.51 16.99
C CYS A 11 19.02 -0.36 17.21
N ALA A 12 19.67 -0.31 18.37
CA ALA A 12 20.70 0.68 18.69
C ALA A 12 21.92 0.53 17.77
N GLU A 13 22.40 -0.69 17.53
CA GLU A 13 23.47 -0.99 16.59
C GLU A 13 23.15 -0.55 15.15
N ARG A 14 21.88 -0.71 14.74
CA ARG A 14 21.40 -0.35 13.41
C ARG A 14 20.95 1.10 13.28
N LYS A 15 21.15 1.93 14.32
CA LYS A 15 20.69 3.33 14.39
C LYS A 15 19.19 3.48 14.09
N ILE A 16 18.41 2.47 14.44
CA ILE A 16 16.94 2.49 14.31
C ILE A 16 16.39 3.21 15.54
N ARG A 17 15.78 4.36 15.32
CA ARG A 17 15.09 5.11 16.37
C ARG A 17 13.90 4.28 16.87
N LEU A 18 13.86 4.02 18.17
CA LEU A 18 12.73 3.35 18.82
C LEU A 18 11.70 4.40 19.20
N SER A 19 10.56 4.36 18.51
CA SER A 19 9.42 5.23 18.75
C SER A 19 8.48 4.67 19.83
N GLY A 20 7.84 5.58 20.55
CA GLY A 20 6.86 5.27 21.59
C GLY A 20 7.45 5.04 23.00
N PRO A 21 6.57 5.10 24.02
CA PRO A 21 6.97 5.02 25.42
C PRO A 21 7.78 3.76 25.78
N ALA A 22 8.70 3.89 26.75
CA ALA A 22 9.30 2.74 27.41
C ALA A 22 8.19 1.86 28.02
N LEU A 23 8.33 0.53 27.91
CA LEU A 23 7.37 -0.35 28.58
C LEU A 23 7.66 -0.31 30.09
N GLY A 24 6.68 0.10 30.89
CA GLY A 24 6.79 0.19 32.34
C GLY A 24 6.38 1.56 32.88
N ARG A 25 6.86 1.90 34.08
CA ARG A 25 6.56 3.19 34.73
C ARG A 25 7.42 4.29 34.10
N HIS A 26 6.78 5.30 33.54
CA HIS A 26 7.47 6.49 33.04
C HIS A 26 8.24 7.22 34.15
N LYS A 27 9.41 7.77 33.80
CA LYS A 27 10.09 8.74 34.66
C LYS A 27 9.29 10.03 34.67
N LYS A 28 9.16 10.64 35.84
CA LYS A 28 8.27 11.80 36.09
C LYS A 28 8.63 13.03 35.24
N ASP A 29 9.88 13.12 34.76
CA ASP A 29 10.44 14.29 34.07
C ASP A 29 10.81 14.03 32.59
N GLU A 30 10.20 13.04 31.94
CA GLU A 30 10.49 12.72 30.53
C GLU A 30 9.84 13.75 29.58
N ILE A 31 10.67 14.63 29.00
CA ILE A 31 10.25 15.58 27.96
C ILE A 31 10.06 14.80 26.65
N ARG A 32 8.80 14.64 26.24
CA ARG A 32 8.42 13.96 25.01
C ARG A 32 8.28 14.95 23.85
N ASP A 33 8.85 14.59 22.71
CA ASP A 33 8.62 15.31 21.46
C ASP A 33 7.29 14.86 20.83
N LYS A 34 6.23 15.59 21.18
CA LYS A 34 4.87 15.33 20.69
C LYS A 34 4.75 15.38 19.17
N LYS A 35 5.59 16.18 18.48
CA LYS A 35 5.53 16.28 17.01
C LYS A 35 6.08 15.02 16.38
N GLN A 36 7.21 14.54 16.88
CA GLN A 36 7.80 13.31 16.39
C GLN A 36 6.93 12.09 16.72
N ASP A 37 6.36 12.03 17.93
CA ASP A 37 5.44 10.94 18.32
C ASP A 37 4.22 10.85 17.38
N TYR A 38 3.68 12.00 16.96
CA TYR A 38 2.58 12.05 16.00
C TYR A 38 2.97 11.47 14.63
N ILE A 39 4.15 11.83 14.12
CA ILE A 39 4.66 11.32 12.84
C ILE A 39 4.85 9.79 12.93
N ASP A 40 5.47 9.32 14.01
CA ASP A 40 5.72 7.90 14.22
C ASP A 40 4.41 7.09 14.28
N GLU A 41 3.36 7.62 14.92
CA GLU A 41 2.06 6.96 14.98
C GLU A 41 1.38 6.91 13.60
N LEU A 42 1.47 7.98 12.80
CA LEU A 42 0.96 7.99 11.43
C LEU A 42 1.64 6.92 10.56
N GLU A 43 2.97 6.84 10.62
CA GLU A 43 3.75 5.83 9.89
C GLU A 43 3.37 4.41 10.34
N ARG A 44 3.27 4.19 11.67
CA ARG A 44 2.84 2.91 12.24
C ARG A 44 1.46 2.51 11.73
N VAL A 45 0.49 3.43 11.76
CA VAL A 45 -0.88 3.18 11.28
C VAL A 45 -0.88 2.78 9.80
N GLU A 46 -0.08 3.43 8.95
CA GLU A 46 0.01 3.05 7.53
C GLU A 46 0.55 1.63 7.36
N VAL A 47 1.61 1.29 8.10
CA VAL A 47 2.22 -0.04 8.07
C VAL A 47 1.24 -1.10 8.54
N GLU A 48 0.54 -0.87 9.66
CA GLU A 48 -0.47 -1.80 10.20
C GLU A 48 -1.64 -2.01 9.25
N ARG A 49 -2.07 -0.97 8.52
CA ARG A 49 -3.08 -1.09 7.46
C ARG A 49 -2.60 -1.99 6.34
N LYS A 50 -1.35 -1.86 5.88
CA LYS A 50 -0.76 -2.73 4.83
C LYS A 50 -0.66 -4.18 5.31
N PHE A 51 -0.21 -4.41 6.55
CA PHE A 51 -0.17 -5.76 7.14
C PHE A 51 -1.56 -6.38 7.28
N SER A 52 -2.55 -5.60 7.70
CA SER A 52 -3.94 -6.04 7.81
C SER A 52 -4.52 -6.42 6.43
N LEU A 53 -4.15 -5.69 5.38
CA LEU A 53 -4.52 -6.04 4.01
C LEU A 53 -3.85 -7.34 3.57
N ALA A 54 -2.56 -7.51 3.87
CA ALA A 54 -1.80 -8.72 3.52
C ALA A 54 -2.35 -9.98 4.19
N LYS A 55 -2.73 -9.89 5.47
CA LYS A 55 -3.41 -10.98 6.18
C LYS A 55 -4.71 -11.38 5.48
N ARG A 56 -5.56 -10.42 5.11
CA ARG A 56 -6.87 -10.69 4.49
C ARG A 56 -6.79 -11.12 3.02
N LYS A 57 -5.85 -10.58 2.24
CA LYS A 57 -5.80 -10.77 0.78
C LYS A 57 -4.75 -11.76 0.30
N CYS A 58 -3.75 -12.04 1.12
CA CYS A 58 -2.66 -12.95 0.78
C CYS A 58 -2.44 -14.03 1.86
N GLY A 59 -3.23 -14.05 2.94
CA GLY A 59 -3.15 -15.10 3.94
C GLY A 59 -1.81 -15.15 4.69
N ILE A 60 -1.08 -14.03 4.80
CA ILE A 60 0.26 -14.04 5.43
C ILE A 60 0.22 -14.62 6.86
N GLY A 61 -0.86 -14.41 7.60
CA GLY A 61 -1.04 -14.96 8.94
C GLY A 61 -1.26 -16.48 9.00
N LEU A 62 -1.45 -17.13 7.85
CA LEU A 62 -1.64 -18.57 7.69
C LEU A 62 -0.41 -19.26 7.11
N ILE A 63 0.67 -18.52 6.82
CA ILE A 63 1.91 -19.10 6.30
C ILE A 63 2.57 -19.88 7.43
N VAL A 64 2.47 -21.20 7.36
CA VAL A 64 3.15 -22.14 8.26
C VAL A 64 4.15 -22.93 7.42
N THR A 65 5.37 -22.41 7.28
CA THR A 65 6.45 -23.10 6.57
C THR A 65 7.54 -23.52 7.55
N ARG A 66 8.19 -24.66 7.28
CA ARG A 66 9.21 -25.23 8.18
C ARG A 66 10.56 -24.53 8.05
N LEU A 67 10.87 -24.01 6.85
CA LEU A 67 12.14 -23.36 6.55
C LEU A 67 11.98 -21.83 6.49
N LYS A 68 12.92 -21.13 7.14
CA LYS A 68 12.96 -19.66 7.19
C LYS A 68 12.97 -19.03 5.80
N GLU A 69 13.77 -19.58 4.88
CA GLU A 69 13.88 -19.10 3.50
C GLU A 69 12.54 -19.14 2.77
N THR A 70 11.80 -20.24 2.91
CA THR A 70 10.47 -20.39 2.31
C THR A 70 9.48 -19.40 2.94
N THR A 71 9.53 -19.20 4.27
CA THR A 71 8.71 -18.17 4.93
C THR A 71 8.97 -16.79 4.34
N CYS A 72 10.25 -16.41 4.20
CA CYS A 72 10.65 -15.13 3.64
C CYS A 72 10.14 -14.96 2.20
N HIS A 73 10.28 -15.98 1.34
CA HIS A 73 9.78 -15.94 -0.02
C HIS A 73 8.25 -15.82 -0.10
N CYS A 74 7.50 -16.59 0.70
CA CYS A 74 6.04 -16.50 0.73
C CYS A 74 5.56 -15.10 1.17
N ILE A 75 6.24 -14.49 2.15
CA ILE A 75 5.96 -13.12 2.59
C ILE A 75 6.29 -12.12 1.47
N ALA A 76 7.46 -12.24 0.84
CA ALA A 76 7.89 -11.37 -0.25
C ALA A 76 6.92 -11.41 -1.43
N MET A 77 6.50 -12.61 -1.84
CA MET A 77 5.50 -12.80 -2.90
C MET A 77 4.16 -12.17 -2.52
N SER A 78 3.74 -12.29 -1.26
CA SER A 78 2.50 -11.66 -0.80
C SER A 78 2.56 -10.13 -0.89
N VAL A 79 3.69 -9.52 -0.52
CA VAL A 79 3.91 -8.07 -0.66
C VAL A 79 3.93 -7.65 -2.13
N LEU A 80 4.62 -8.41 -2.99
CA LEU A 80 4.62 -8.18 -4.44
C LEU A 80 3.20 -8.21 -5.01
N LEU A 81 2.42 -9.25 -4.70
CA LEU A 81 1.04 -9.41 -5.17
C LEU A 81 0.13 -8.25 -4.74
N LEU A 82 0.29 -7.72 -3.53
CA LEU A 82 -0.47 -6.55 -3.10
C LEU A 82 -0.15 -5.31 -3.93
N ASN A 83 1.13 -5.07 -4.21
CA ASN A 83 1.57 -3.94 -5.02
C ASN A 83 1.10 -4.09 -6.48
N LEU A 84 1.26 -5.26 -7.07
CA LEU A 84 0.78 -5.56 -8.42
C LEU A 84 -0.74 -5.39 -8.53
N ARG A 85 -1.50 -5.83 -7.53
CA ARG A 85 -2.96 -5.64 -7.51
C ARG A 85 -3.34 -4.15 -7.44
N LYS A 86 -2.58 -3.33 -6.72
CA LYS A 86 -2.80 -1.88 -6.67
C LYS A 86 -2.54 -1.24 -8.04
N ILE A 87 -1.40 -1.56 -8.66
CA ILE A 87 -1.03 -1.06 -9.99
C ILE A 87 -2.04 -1.52 -11.04
N GLY A 88 -2.39 -2.81 -11.06
CA GLY A 88 -3.35 -3.39 -11.99
C GLY A 88 -4.73 -2.73 -11.90
N LYS A 89 -5.20 -2.38 -10.69
CA LYS A 89 -6.45 -1.61 -10.54
C LYS A 89 -6.37 -0.23 -11.18
N VAL A 90 -5.28 0.50 -10.95
CA VAL A 90 -5.08 1.83 -11.56
C VAL A 90 -5.03 1.72 -13.08
N LEU A 91 -4.24 0.80 -13.60
CA LEU A 91 -4.13 0.55 -15.05
C LEU A 91 -5.48 0.16 -15.65
N PHE A 92 -6.26 -0.70 -14.99
CA PHE A 92 -7.59 -1.09 -15.44
C PHE A 92 -8.56 0.10 -15.46
N THR A 93 -8.51 0.97 -14.43
CA THR A 93 -9.32 2.19 -14.41
C THR A 93 -8.95 3.11 -15.57
N ILE A 94 -7.66 3.37 -15.81
CA ILE A 94 -7.19 4.19 -16.93
C ILE A 94 -7.61 3.58 -18.27
N PHE A 95 -7.41 2.29 -18.44
CA PHE A 95 -7.80 1.58 -19.66
C PHE A 95 -9.30 1.67 -19.91
N SER A 96 -10.13 1.46 -18.89
CA SER A 96 -11.59 1.55 -19.02
C SER A 96 -12.06 2.96 -19.37
N TRP A 97 -11.40 3.99 -18.83
CA TRP A 97 -11.66 5.39 -19.17
C TRP A 97 -11.25 5.69 -20.62
N PHE A 98 -10.08 5.23 -21.03
CA PHE A 98 -9.59 5.37 -22.41
C PHE A 98 -10.54 4.70 -23.43
N GLN A 99 -11.03 3.50 -23.13
CA GLN A 99 -12.01 2.81 -23.98
C GLN A 99 -13.32 3.62 -24.13
N LYS A 100 -13.79 4.26 -23.06
CA LYS A 100 -14.98 5.14 -23.12
C LYS A 100 -14.73 6.36 -24.00
N LEU A 101 -13.55 6.99 -23.88
CA LEU A 101 -13.17 8.12 -24.72
C LEU A 101 -13.11 7.75 -26.19
N LEU A 102 -12.49 6.61 -26.54
CA LEU A 102 -12.43 6.15 -27.92
C LEU A 102 -13.83 5.90 -28.50
N LYS A 103 -14.73 5.31 -27.71
CA LYS A 103 -16.14 5.13 -28.14
C LYS A 103 -16.84 6.46 -28.36
N PHE A 104 -16.69 7.41 -27.44
CA PHE A 104 -17.25 8.75 -27.57
C PHE A 104 -16.74 9.46 -28.84
N TYR A 105 -15.42 9.46 -29.06
CA TYR A 105 -14.80 10.05 -30.24
C TYR A 105 -15.30 9.42 -31.54
N ASN A 106 -15.41 8.08 -31.59
CA ASN A 106 -15.92 7.38 -32.77
C ASN A 106 -17.39 7.74 -33.07
N VAL A 107 -18.26 7.82 -32.05
CA VAL A 107 -19.67 8.22 -32.23
C VAL A 107 -19.77 9.66 -32.75
N SER A 108 -19.05 10.59 -32.13
CA SER A 108 -19.03 11.99 -32.59
C SER A 108 -18.48 12.13 -34.01
N ARG A 109 -17.41 11.40 -34.35
CA ARG A 109 -16.84 11.37 -35.71
C ARG A 109 -17.86 10.85 -36.73
N MET A 110 -18.56 9.76 -36.41
CA MET A 110 -19.61 9.20 -37.27
C MET A 110 -20.77 10.20 -37.47
N ALA A 111 -21.18 10.90 -36.41
CA ALA A 111 -22.22 11.93 -36.51
C ALA A 111 -21.80 13.11 -37.41
N ILE A 112 -20.55 13.58 -37.28
CA ILE A 112 -20.00 14.65 -38.13
C ILE A 112 -19.95 14.22 -39.60
N ILE A 113 -19.46 13.01 -39.87
CA ILE A 113 -19.39 12.48 -41.24
C ILE A 113 -20.79 12.35 -41.85
N GLN A 114 -21.76 11.85 -41.09
CA GLN A 114 -23.15 11.71 -41.54
C GLN A 114 -23.76 13.08 -41.85
N GLN A 115 -23.55 14.08 -40.99
CA GLN A 115 -24.06 15.44 -41.21
C GLN A 115 -23.44 16.08 -42.47
N ALA A 116 -22.13 15.91 -42.67
CA ALA A 116 -21.43 16.41 -43.86
C ALA A 116 -21.94 15.75 -45.14
N LEU A 117 -22.21 14.43 -45.12
CA LEU A 117 -22.75 13.70 -46.25
C LEU A 117 -24.17 14.17 -46.61
N ILE A 118 -25.02 14.43 -45.62
CA ILE A 118 -26.38 14.96 -45.84
C ILE A 118 -26.32 16.34 -46.53
N ILE A 119 -25.41 17.22 -46.11
CA ILE A 119 -25.21 18.54 -46.74
C ILE A 119 -24.71 18.42 -48.17
N TYR A 120 -23.83 17.46 -48.47
CA TYR A 120 -23.27 17.30 -49.81
C TYR A 120 -24.27 16.75 -50.85
N VAL A 121 -25.26 15.99 -50.40
CA VAL A 121 -26.26 15.31 -51.26
C VAL A 121 -27.57 16.10 -51.40
N SER A 122 -27.78 17.17 -50.60
CA SER A 122 -28.95 18.05 -50.68
C SER A 122 -28.68 19.28 -51.54
#